data_AF-A0AAV5TD90-F1
#
_entry.id   AF-A0AAV5TD90-F1
#
_cell.length_a   1.000
_cell.length_b   1.000
_cell.length_c   1.000
_cell.angle_alpha   90.00
_cell.angle_beta   90.00
_cell.angle_gamma   90.00
#
_symmetry.space_group_name_H-M   'P 1'
#
loop_
_entity.id
_entity.type
_entity.pdbx_description
1 polymer ?
#
loop_
_entity_poly.entity_id
_entity_poly.type
_entity_poly.pdbx_seq_one_letter_code
_entity_poly.pdbx_strand_id
1 'polypeptide(L)'
;ASSDTHCVESPIGWKLVVDTRIIVCDQQFSLILTEELPKLIMPLNQPSVHTLEGRSLLALPQTGMWIHKKSCFGSGIVTIATGAGPNKDDREVTYRSWPCESLPDWIFSFDIVITIDADDAVFTMECSSDKSPVNAQPGDSIAILTSGIS
;
A
#
# COMPACT_ATOMS: atom_id res chain seq x y z
N ALA A 1 -8.69 37.73 16.98
CA ALA A 1 -9.87 36.84 16.94
C ALA A 1 -9.35 35.41 16.80
N SER A 2 -9.92 34.48 17.55
CA SER A 2 -9.42 33.14 17.83
C SER A 2 -9.19 32.29 16.58
N SER A 3 -8.04 31.63 16.49
CA SER A 3 -7.87 30.46 15.64
C SER A 3 -8.26 29.24 16.46
N ASP A 4 -9.45 28.72 16.20
CA ASP A 4 -9.90 27.45 16.78
C ASP A 4 -9.07 26.30 16.19
N THR A 5 -7.95 25.97 16.85
CA THR A 5 -7.26 24.71 16.60
C THR A 5 -8.02 23.60 17.32
N HIS A 6 -8.87 22.91 16.56
CA HIS A 6 -9.54 21.69 16.99
C HIS A 6 -8.54 20.53 17.08
N CYS A 7 -7.74 20.51 18.15
CA CYS A 7 -7.01 19.31 18.53
C CYS A 7 -7.96 18.41 19.33
N VAL A 8 -8.29 17.25 18.78
CA VAL A 8 -9.05 16.21 19.48
C VAL A 8 -8.04 15.33 20.21
N GLU A 9 -8.04 15.35 21.54
CA GLU A 9 -7.30 14.37 22.34
C GLU A 9 -8.07 13.03 22.30
N SER A 10 -7.38 11.97 21.88
CA SER A 10 -7.92 10.61 21.93
C SER A 10 -7.71 10.03 23.33
N PRO A 11 -8.73 9.37 23.94
CA PRO A 11 -8.58 8.66 25.21
C PRO A 11 -7.68 7.41 25.11
N ILE A 12 -7.32 7.03 23.88
CA ILE A 12 -6.41 5.93 23.56
C ILE A 12 -5.04 6.60 23.33
N GLY A 13 -3.99 6.17 24.05
CA GLY A 13 -2.66 6.83 24.14
C GLY A 13 -1.85 7.01 22.85
N TRP A 14 -2.49 7.00 21.69
CA TRP A 14 -1.93 7.32 20.39
C TRP A 14 -1.90 8.83 20.19
N LYS A 15 -0.74 9.36 19.84
CA LYS A 15 -0.57 10.76 19.47
C LYS A 15 -0.44 10.87 17.96
N LEU A 16 -1.39 11.57 17.34
CA LEU A 16 -1.29 11.95 15.93
C LEU A 16 -0.18 12.99 15.78
N VAL A 17 0.90 12.61 15.11
CA VAL A 17 2.00 13.52 14.78
C VAL A 17 2.02 13.69 13.27
N VAL A 18 1.82 14.92 12.81
CA VAL A 18 1.94 15.26 11.39
C VAL A 18 3.41 15.51 11.10
N ASP A 19 3.95 14.75 10.14
CA ASP A 19 5.38 14.79 9.75
C ASP A 19 5.82 16.18 9.25
N THR A 20 4.87 16.98 8.78
CA THR A 20 5.11 18.36 8.33
C THR A 20 4.31 19.38 9.12
N ARG A 21 4.93 20.53 9.43
CA ARG A 21 4.32 21.59 10.27
C ARG A 21 3.25 22.43 9.55
N ILE A 22 2.95 22.14 8.29
CA ILE A 22 2.03 22.92 7.48
C ILE A 22 0.97 21.97 6.95
N ILE A 23 -0.22 22.03 7.54
CA ILE A 23 -1.43 21.39 7.02
C ILE A 23 -2.24 22.52 6.41
N VAL A 24 -2.46 22.48 5.09
CA VAL A 24 -3.43 23.37 4.43
C VAL A 24 -4.76 22.63 4.26
N CYS A 25 -5.88 23.34 4.30
CA CYS A 25 -7.22 22.71 4.27
C CYS A 25 -7.49 21.87 3.01
N ASP A 26 -6.74 22.10 1.92
CA ASP A 26 -6.87 21.38 0.65
C ASP A 26 -5.92 20.16 0.56
N GLN A 27 -5.17 19.87 1.62
CA GLN A 27 -4.18 18.80 1.64
C GLN A 27 -4.84 17.46 1.98
N GLN A 28 -4.72 16.49 1.08
CA GLN A 28 -5.11 15.12 1.37
C GLN A 28 -3.95 14.43 2.10
N PHE A 29 -4.26 13.76 3.21
CA PHE A 29 -3.31 13.00 4.01
C PHE A 29 -3.87 11.60 4.29
N SER A 30 -3.00 10.60 4.27
CA SER A 30 -3.34 9.24 4.69
C SER A 30 -2.90 9.06 6.14
N LEU A 31 -3.85 8.78 7.03
CA LEU A 31 -3.55 8.41 8.40
C LEU A 31 -3.31 6.90 8.47
N ILE A 32 -2.10 6.51 8.85
CA ILE A 32 -1.71 5.11 9.03
C ILE A 32 -1.54 4.86 10.52
N LEU A 33 -2.40 4.02 11.09
CA LEU A 33 -2.34 3.59 12.48
C LEU A 33 -1.72 2.19 12.52
N THR A 34 -0.59 2.04 13.20
CA THR A 34 0.19 0.79 13.23
C THR A 34 1.10 0.80 14.46
N GLU A 35 1.31 -0.37 15.05
CA GLU A 35 2.21 -0.55 16.20
C GLU A 35 3.69 -0.44 15.81
N GLU A 36 4.03 -0.79 14.57
CA GLU A 36 5.38 -0.70 14.02
C GLU A 36 5.43 0.28 12.84
N LEU A 37 6.53 1.03 12.70
CA LEU A 37 6.71 1.97 11.58
C LEU A 37 6.97 1.18 10.28
N PRO A 38 6.02 1.11 9.33
CA PRO A 38 6.19 0.30 8.14
C PRO A 38 7.03 1.06 7.12
N LYS A 39 7.65 0.33 6.18
CA LYS A 39 8.21 0.94 4.97
C LYS A 39 7.06 1.46 4.11
N LEU A 40 6.80 2.77 4.18
CA LEU A 40 5.74 3.42 3.43
C LEU A 40 6.17 3.78 2.01
N ILE A 41 5.37 3.35 1.04
CA ILE A 41 5.48 3.70 -0.38
C ILE A 41 4.21 4.45 -0.75
N MET A 42 4.35 5.58 -1.41
CA MET A 42 3.23 6.35 -1.98
C MET A 42 3.34 6.26 -3.51
N PRO A 43 2.58 5.37 -4.17
CA PRO A 43 2.55 5.26 -5.63
C PRO A 43 1.94 6.52 -6.29
N LEU A 44 2.68 7.63 -6.34
CA LEU A 44 2.19 8.88 -6.91
C LEU A 44 1.86 8.73 -8.42
N ASN A 45 1.37 9.80 -9.05
CA ASN A 45 1.00 9.81 -10.47
C ASN A 45 2.20 9.72 -11.45
N GLN A 46 3.34 9.19 -10.99
CA GLN A 46 4.50 8.87 -11.80
C GLN A 46 5.00 7.48 -11.39
N PRO A 47 5.27 6.58 -12.36
CA PRO A 47 5.85 5.28 -12.08
C PRO A 47 7.13 5.40 -11.24
N SER A 48 7.22 4.59 -10.20
CA SER A 48 8.40 4.52 -9.34
C SER A 48 8.74 3.07 -9.03
N VAL A 49 10.03 2.75 -9.00
CA VAL A 49 10.55 1.39 -8.80
C VAL A 49 10.99 1.21 -7.35
N HIS A 50 10.57 0.11 -6.74
CA HIS A 50 10.86 -0.24 -5.35
C HIS A 50 11.26 -1.71 -5.26
N THR A 51 12.28 -2.00 -4.45
CA THR A 51 12.64 -3.36 -4.03
C THR A 51 12.16 -3.57 -2.61
N LEU A 52 11.40 -4.65 -2.41
CA LEU A 52 10.82 -5.05 -1.14
C LEU A 52 11.53 -6.30 -0.62
N GLU A 53 11.93 -6.21 0.64
CA GLU A 53 12.41 -7.31 1.47
C GLU A 53 11.60 -7.19 2.77
N GLY A 54 10.70 -8.14 3.02
CA GLY A 54 9.70 -8.08 4.08
C GLY A 54 8.52 -7.13 3.79
N ARG A 55 7.93 -6.62 4.87
CA ARG A 55 6.67 -5.88 4.87
C ARG A 55 6.83 -4.43 4.41
N SER A 56 5.96 -4.01 3.49
CA SER A 56 5.84 -2.63 3.01
C SER A 56 4.38 -2.23 2.87
N LEU A 57 4.09 -0.96 3.11
CA LEU A 57 2.76 -0.38 2.97
C LEU A 57 2.70 0.47 1.72
N LEU A 58 1.68 0.27 0.89
CA LEU A 58 1.33 1.20 -0.17
C LEU A 58 0.10 1.98 0.26
N ALA A 59 0.22 3.31 0.33
CA ALA A 59 -0.89 4.17 0.69
C ALA A 59 -1.02 5.35 -0.26
N LEU A 60 -2.27 5.66 -0.64
CA LEU A 60 -2.64 6.77 -1.48
C LEU A 60 -3.86 7.49 -0.91
N PRO A 61 -4.03 8.80 -1.20
CA PRO A 61 -5.24 9.51 -0.84
C PRO A 61 -6.39 9.27 -1.84
N GLN A 62 -6.14 8.53 -2.92
CA GLN A 62 -7.14 8.17 -3.94
C GLN A 62 -7.20 6.67 -4.21
N THR A 63 -8.36 6.20 -4.68
CA THR A 63 -8.57 4.82 -5.11
C THR A 63 -7.88 4.55 -6.45
N GLY A 64 -7.31 3.35 -6.58
CA GLY A 64 -6.68 2.89 -7.81
C GLY A 64 -5.18 3.05 -7.77
N MET A 65 -4.49 1.92 -7.81
CA MET A 65 -3.07 1.82 -8.07
C MET A 65 -2.80 0.59 -8.92
N TRP A 66 -1.70 0.62 -9.65
CA TRP A 66 -1.17 -0.55 -10.30
C TRP A 66 0.26 -0.83 -9.81
N ILE A 67 0.59 -2.11 -9.84
CA ILE A 67 1.91 -2.66 -9.55
C ILE A 67 2.29 -3.54 -10.74
N HIS A 68 3.47 -3.32 -11.26
CA HIS A 68 4.08 -4.08 -12.33
C HIS A 68 5.33 -4.79 -11.80
N LYS A 69 5.32 -6.12 -11.83
CA LYS A 69 6.44 -6.94 -11.40
C LYS A 69 7.62 -6.72 -12.34
N LYS A 70 8.74 -6.25 -11.80
CA LYS A 70 10.02 -6.15 -12.54
C LYS A 70 10.86 -7.40 -12.34
N SER A 71 10.89 -7.92 -11.12
CA SER A 71 11.52 -9.20 -10.80
C SER A 71 11.03 -9.72 -9.44
N CYS A 72 11.07 -11.03 -9.25
CA CYS A 72 10.86 -11.66 -7.94
C CYS A 72 11.85 -12.82 -7.82
N PHE A 73 12.66 -12.83 -6.77
CA PHE A 73 13.67 -13.86 -6.54
C PHE A 73 13.53 -14.46 -5.14
N GLY A 74 13.99 -15.68 -4.95
CA GLY A 74 13.90 -16.42 -3.69
C GLY A 74 12.80 -17.46 -3.68
N SER A 75 12.75 -18.25 -2.61
CA SER A 75 11.75 -19.29 -2.39
C SER A 75 10.53 -18.82 -1.57
N GLY A 76 10.52 -17.55 -1.17
CA GLY A 76 9.47 -16.97 -0.35
C GLY A 76 8.16 -16.72 -1.09
N ILE A 77 7.20 -16.24 -0.29
CA ILE A 77 5.85 -15.92 -0.71
C ILE A 77 5.69 -14.40 -0.65
N VAL A 78 5.05 -13.85 -1.69
CA VAL A 78 4.58 -12.47 -1.68
C VAL A 78 3.10 -12.48 -1.35
N THR A 79 2.76 -11.89 -0.20
CA THR A 79 1.39 -11.73 0.29
C THR A 79 0.94 -10.31 0.11
N ILE A 80 -0.26 -10.11 -0.43
CA ILE A 80 -0.91 -8.81 -0.50
C ILE A 80 -2.18 -8.84 0.33
N ALA A 81 -2.38 -7.82 1.15
CA ALA A 81 -3.52 -7.69 2.05
C ALA A 81 -4.04 -6.25 2.09
N THR A 82 -5.25 -6.07 2.57
CA THR A 82 -5.84 -4.74 2.81
C THR A 82 -5.42 -4.16 4.16
N GLY A 83 -5.30 -2.84 4.22
CA GLY A 83 -4.99 -2.14 5.48
C GLY A 83 -3.51 -2.13 5.83
N ALA A 84 -3.22 -1.65 7.05
CA ALA A 84 -1.88 -1.19 7.41
C ALA A 84 -1.08 -2.02 8.42
N GLY A 85 -1.69 -3.00 9.06
CA GLY A 85 -1.02 -3.70 10.14
C GLY A 85 -1.75 -4.96 10.59
N PRO A 86 -1.01 -5.93 11.16
CA PRO A 86 -1.55 -7.19 11.66
C PRO A 86 -1.94 -7.03 13.14
N ASN A 87 -2.64 -5.95 13.53
CA ASN A 87 -3.09 -5.87 14.91
C ASN A 87 -4.05 -7.02 15.20
N LYS A 88 -4.01 -7.55 16.42
CA LYS A 88 -4.90 -8.63 16.87
C LYS A 88 -6.39 -8.29 16.71
N ASP A 89 -6.71 -6.99 16.61
CA ASP A 89 -8.05 -6.46 16.43
C ASP A 89 -8.27 -5.83 15.03
N ASP A 90 -7.21 -5.57 14.24
CA ASP A 90 -7.36 -5.08 12.86
C ASP A 90 -7.57 -6.25 11.90
N ARG A 91 -8.67 -6.18 11.16
CA ARG A 91 -9.00 -7.15 10.12
C ARG A 91 -8.16 -6.88 8.87
N GLU A 92 -6.86 -7.16 8.95
CA GLU A 92 -6.06 -7.36 7.74
C GLU A 92 -6.64 -8.58 7.01
N VAL A 93 -7.38 -8.32 5.93
CA VAL A 93 -7.89 -9.38 5.06
C VAL A 93 -6.83 -9.62 4.00
N THR A 94 -6.18 -10.78 4.09
CA THR A 94 -5.29 -11.24 3.02
C THR A 94 -6.09 -11.36 1.73
N TYR A 95 -5.68 -10.64 0.69
CA TYR A 95 -6.23 -10.83 -0.63
C TYR A 95 -5.77 -12.16 -1.19
N ARG A 96 -4.44 -12.30 -1.28
CA ARG A 96 -3.82 -13.48 -1.88
C ARG A 96 -2.33 -13.51 -1.59
N SER A 97 -1.80 -14.72 -1.69
CA SER A 97 -0.39 -15.03 -1.56
C SER A 97 0.07 -15.80 -2.80
N TRP A 98 1.26 -15.49 -3.30
CA TRP A 98 1.88 -16.18 -4.42
C TRP A 98 3.34 -16.51 -4.13
N PRO A 99 3.82 -17.71 -4.49
CA PRO A 99 5.24 -17.92 -4.75
C PRO A 99 5.75 -16.95 -5.80
N CYS A 100 7.00 -16.47 -5.68
CA CYS A 100 7.62 -15.54 -6.62
C CYS A 100 7.46 -15.93 -8.10
N GLU A 101 7.61 -17.22 -8.42
CA GLU A 101 7.52 -17.76 -9.79
C GLU A 101 6.13 -17.61 -10.41
N SER A 102 5.10 -17.53 -9.56
CA SER A 102 3.69 -17.44 -9.96
C SER A 102 3.07 -16.07 -9.66
N LEU A 103 3.88 -15.12 -9.19
CA LEU A 103 3.42 -13.77 -8.91
C LEU A 103 2.98 -13.11 -10.22
N PRO A 104 1.77 -12.52 -10.29
CA PRO A 104 1.28 -11.87 -11.49
C PRO A 104 2.22 -10.77 -11.98
N ASP A 105 2.26 -10.57 -13.30
CA ASP A 105 3.03 -9.48 -13.91
C ASP A 105 2.41 -8.12 -13.59
N TRP A 106 1.08 -8.06 -13.61
CA TRP A 106 0.31 -6.87 -13.22
C TRP A 106 -0.63 -7.15 -12.07
N ILE A 107 -0.64 -6.24 -11.10
CA ILE A 107 -1.57 -6.26 -9.98
C ILE A 107 -2.22 -4.88 -9.91
N PHE A 108 -3.55 -4.85 -10.01
CA PHE A 108 -4.34 -3.64 -9.83
C PHE A 108 -5.04 -3.70 -8.49
N SER A 109 -4.99 -2.63 -7.72
CA SER A 109 -5.74 -2.50 -6.47
C SER A 109 -6.62 -1.26 -6.50
N PHE A 110 -7.86 -1.38 -6.04
CA PHE A 110 -8.75 -0.24 -5.86
C PHE A 110 -8.72 0.34 -4.44
N ASP A 111 -8.07 -0.35 -3.51
CA ASP A 111 -7.93 0.15 -2.15
C ASP A 111 -6.93 1.29 -2.07
N ILE A 112 -7.16 2.14 -1.08
CA ILE A 112 -6.28 3.27 -0.77
C ILE A 112 -5.07 2.84 0.05
N VAL A 113 -5.14 1.67 0.70
CA VAL A 113 -4.08 1.12 1.53
C VAL A 113 -4.01 -0.39 1.32
N ILE A 114 -2.83 -0.87 0.90
CA ILE A 114 -2.50 -2.29 0.86
C ILE A 114 -1.17 -2.54 1.56
N THR A 115 -1.07 -3.70 2.21
CA THR A 115 0.19 -4.24 2.69
C THR A 115 0.71 -5.24 1.67
N ILE A 116 2.01 -5.17 1.38
CA ILE A 116 2.75 -6.21 0.66
C ILE A 116 3.79 -6.78 1.62
N ASP A 117 3.77 -8.08 1.81
CA ASP A 117 4.77 -8.80 2.60
C ASP A 117 5.54 -9.77 1.70
N ALA A 118 6.84 -9.52 1.55
CA ALA A 118 7.75 -10.35 0.77
C ALA A 118 8.69 -11.07 1.73
N ASP A 119 8.22 -12.17 2.32
CA ASP A 119 8.84 -12.93 3.41
C ASP A 119 10.29 -13.36 3.09
N ASP A 120 10.49 -14.56 2.53
CA ASP A 120 11.79 -15.02 1.99
C ASP A 120 11.97 -14.68 0.49
N ALA A 121 11.36 -13.57 0.06
CA ALA A 121 11.32 -13.14 -1.34
C ALA A 121 11.88 -11.73 -1.50
N VAL A 122 12.67 -11.51 -2.56
CA VAL A 122 13.10 -10.18 -2.98
C VAL A 122 12.22 -9.76 -4.15
N PHE A 123 11.24 -8.90 -3.88
CA PHE A 123 10.26 -8.44 -4.87
C PHE A 123 10.59 -7.03 -5.36
N THR A 124 10.99 -6.89 -6.62
CA THR A 124 11.14 -5.58 -7.27
C THR A 124 9.93 -5.28 -8.13
N MET A 125 9.31 -4.14 -7.87
CA MET A 125 8.10 -3.70 -8.54
C MET A 125 8.21 -2.25 -9.01
N GLU A 126 7.44 -1.92 -10.03
CA GLU A 126 7.11 -0.57 -10.42
C GLU A 126 5.67 -0.29 -10.03
N CYS A 127 5.36 0.86 -9.42
CA CYS A 127 4.00 1.19 -9.03
C CYS A 127 3.65 2.65 -9.32
N SER A 128 2.36 2.92 -9.57
CA SER A 128 1.81 4.26 -9.79
C SER A 128 0.31 4.30 -9.48
N SER A 129 -0.20 5.51 -9.25
CA SER A 129 -1.63 5.82 -9.23
C SER A 129 -2.14 6.40 -10.54
N ASP A 130 -1.30 6.46 -11.59
CA ASP A 130 -1.71 6.92 -12.90
C ASP A 130 -2.79 6.00 -13.48
N LYS A 131 -3.90 6.60 -13.90
CA LYS A 131 -5.07 5.92 -14.46
C LYS A 131 -5.01 5.82 -15.98
N SER A 132 -3.91 6.27 -16.60
CA SER A 132 -3.65 6.05 -18.01
C SER A 132 -3.60 4.55 -18.33
N PRO A 133 -3.99 4.14 -19.55
CA PRO A 133 -3.92 2.73 -19.95
C PRO A 133 -2.50 2.19 -19.85
N VAL A 134 -2.33 1.04 -19.20
CA VAL A 134 -1.05 0.33 -19.18
C VAL A 134 -0.90 -0.55 -20.42
N ASN A 135 0.34 -0.70 -20.91
CA ASN A 135 0.66 -1.53 -22.08
C ASN A 135 1.00 -2.97 -21.67
N ALA A 136 0.00 -3.72 -21.19
CA ALA A 136 0.16 -5.15 -20.93
C ALA A 136 0.45 -5.92 -22.24
N GLN A 137 1.41 -6.85 -22.18
CA GLN A 137 1.83 -7.64 -23.33
C GLN A 137 1.06 -8.97 -23.42
N PRO A 138 0.93 -9.56 -24.61
CA PRO A 138 0.41 -10.92 -24.74
C PRO A 138 1.26 -11.90 -23.90
N GLY A 139 0.60 -12.62 -22.99
CA GLY A 139 1.24 -13.56 -22.06
C GLY A 139 1.37 -13.04 -20.63
N ASP A 140 1.16 -11.74 -20.39
CA ASP A 140 1.16 -11.18 -19.04
C ASP A 140 0.03 -11.76 -18.20
N SER A 141 0.37 -12.15 -16.98
CA SER A 141 -0.58 -12.56 -15.95
C SER A 141 -1.06 -11.34 -15.16
N ILE A 142 -2.38 -11.23 -14.98
CA ILE A 142 -3.01 -10.06 -14.35
C ILE A 142 -3.83 -10.50 -13.13
N ALA A 143 -3.65 -9.80 -12.01
CA ALA A 143 -4.52 -9.89 -10.84
C ALA A 143 -5.20 -8.55 -10.56
N ILE A 144 -6.45 -8.61 -10.12
CA ILE A 144 -7.22 -7.45 -9.69
C ILE A 144 -7.64 -7.70 -8.25
N LEU A 145 -7.28 -6.77 -7.37
CA LEU A 145 -7.54 -6.81 -5.94
C LEU A 145 -8.59 -5.77 -5.59
N THR A 146 -9.57 -6.19 -4.82
CA THR A 146 -10.65 -5.34 -4.33
C THR A 146 -11.08 -5.86 -2.96
N SER A 147 -11.33 -4.96 -2.02
CA SER A 147 -11.83 -5.25 -0.67
C SER A 147 -13.25 -5.81 -0.63
N GLY A 148 -13.84 -6.14 -1.79
CA GLY A 148 -15.18 -6.69 -1.96
C GLY A 148 -15.40 -8.03 -1.27
N ILE A 149 -15.52 -8.01 0.07
CA ILE A 149 -16.06 -9.08 0.88
C ILE A 149 -17.46 -9.42 0.31
N SER A 150 -17.58 -10.60 -0.28
CA SER A 150 -18.86 -11.28 -0.56
C SER A 150 -18.86 -12.64 0.13
#